data_AF-A0A9E0L5W3-F1
#
_entry.id   AF-A0A9E0L5W3-F1
#
_cell.length_a   1.000
_cell.length_b   1.000
_cell.length_c   1.000
_cell.angle_alpha   90.00
_cell.angle_beta   90.00
_cell.angle_gamma   90.00
#
_symmetry.space_group_name_H-M   'P 1'
#
loop_
_entity.id
_entity.type
_entity.pdbx_description
1 polymer ?
#
loop_
_entity_poly.entity_id
_entity_poly.type
_entity_poly.pdbx_seq_one_letter_code
_entity_poly.pdbx_strand_id
1 'polypeptide(L)'
;MIKAILTLVLFGAVGFGAYTTFFKKDSSYQASEVLNYQNSESASEVKGTEETISPTEPFTMKGTFSDLSKKGGSYECTVSHNVSVAQSKGTVYVSGSKIRGEFASTVPQVNMTVNSTMISDGSHIYTWTDMAKTGFKAKIVESAKPTSADSVGNEYMQNLEYSCNPWPADESKFAVPTEITFIDTNK
;
A
#
# COMPACT_ATOMS: atom_id res chain seq x y z
N MET A 1 -59.59 -4.24 7.16
CA MET A 1 -60.06 -5.16 8.21
C MET A 1 -58.86 -5.60 9.02
N ILE A 2 -58.83 -5.19 10.28
CA ILE A 2 -57.76 -5.38 11.26
C ILE A 2 -57.98 -6.74 11.94
N LYS A 3 -56.94 -7.57 12.07
CA LYS A 3 -56.92 -8.63 13.09
C LYS A 3 -55.59 -8.57 13.84
N ALA A 4 -55.65 -7.86 14.96
CA ALA A 4 -54.76 -8.04 16.10
C ALA A 4 -55.34 -9.13 17.02
N ILE A 5 -54.51 -9.58 17.97
CA ILE A 5 -54.73 -10.36 19.21
C ILE A 5 -53.82 -11.61 19.18
N LEU A 6 -52.67 -11.68 19.86
CA LEU A 6 -52.32 -11.48 21.28
C LEU A 6 -52.53 -12.76 22.11
N THR A 7 -51.43 -13.46 22.37
CA THR A 7 -51.20 -14.43 23.47
C THR A 7 -49.74 -14.90 23.39
N LEU A 8 -48.98 -15.23 24.44
CA LEU A 8 -48.91 -14.86 25.85
C LEU A 8 -47.54 -15.42 26.28
N VAL A 9 -46.81 -14.65 27.07
CA VAL A 9 -45.47 -14.96 27.61
C VAL A 9 -45.44 -16.25 28.43
N LEU A 10 -44.40 -17.07 28.24
CA LEU A 10 -43.96 -18.06 29.22
C LEU A 10 -42.47 -17.86 29.50
N PHE A 11 -42.20 -17.26 30.66
CA PHE A 11 -40.88 -17.22 31.28
C PHE A 11 -40.49 -18.63 31.74
N GLY A 12 -39.39 -19.13 31.21
CA GLY A 12 -38.64 -20.27 31.75
C GLY A 12 -37.27 -19.80 32.17
N ALA A 13 -37.07 -19.64 33.47
CA ALA A 13 -35.80 -19.31 34.09
C ALA A 13 -34.84 -20.51 34.13
N VAL A 14 -33.59 -20.20 34.49
CA VAL A 14 -32.53 -21.06 35.04
C VAL A 14 -31.43 -21.44 34.05
N GLY A 15 -30.23 -20.92 34.32
CA GLY A 15 -28.98 -21.37 33.71
C GLY A 15 -27.79 -20.43 33.93
N PHE A 16 -27.47 -20.13 35.19
CA PHE A 16 -26.19 -19.50 35.56
C PHE A 16 -25.06 -20.48 35.20
N GLY A 17 -24.17 -20.08 34.29
CA GLY A 17 -23.04 -20.90 33.84
C GLY A 17 -21.85 -20.02 33.51
N ALA A 18 -21.14 -19.56 34.54
CA ALA A 18 -19.84 -18.93 34.42
C ALA A 18 -18.82 -19.95 33.91
N TYR A 19 -18.40 -19.82 32.65
CA TYR A 19 -17.16 -20.44 32.17
C TYR A 19 -16.02 -19.44 32.31
N THR A 20 -15.33 -19.49 33.45
CA THR A 20 -13.96 -18.96 33.57
C THR A 20 -13.00 -20.12 33.50
N THR A 21 -12.42 -20.35 32.32
CA THR A 21 -11.26 -21.23 32.17
C THR A 21 -10.10 -20.43 31.59
N PHE A 22 -9.18 -20.07 32.48
CA PHE A 22 -7.74 -20.29 32.34
C PHE A 22 -7.15 -20.21 30.93
N PHE A 23 -6.56 -19.08 30.59
CA PHE A 23 -5.30 -19.03 29.85
C PHE A 23 -4.42 -17.92 30.42
N LYS A 24 -3.66 -18.26 31.47
CA LYS A 24 -2.37 -17.63 31.72
C LYS A 24 -1.43 -18.13 30.63
N LYS A 25 -1.01 -17.24 29.74
CA LYS A 25 0.22 -17.44 28.97
C LYS A 25 1.18 -16.35 29.41
N ASP A 26 1.98 -16.68 30.41
CA ASP A 26 3.20 -15.97 30.73
C ASP A 26 4.09 -16.03 29.48
N SER A 27 4.23 -14.90 28.80
CA SER A 27 5.28 -14.70 27.79
C SER A 27 6.23 -13.67 28.37
N SER A 28 7.13 -14.17 29.21
CA SER A 28 8.33 -13.48 29.65
C SER A 28 9.15 -13.06 28.43
N TYR A 29 9.05 -11.78 28.06
CA TYR A 29 10.05 -11.13 27.23
C TYR A 29 11.30 -10.97 28.09
N GLN A 30 12.26 -11.87 27.89
CA GLN A 30 13.63 -11.72 28.35
C GLN A 30 14.25 -10.54 27.59
N ALA A 31 14.56 -9.47 28.31
CA ALA A 31 15.45 -8.42 27.84
C ALA A 31 16.87 -9.00 27.80
N SER A 32 17.38 -9.29 26.61
CA SER A 32 18.78 -9.66 26.42
C SER A 32 19.66 -8.40 26.43
N GLU A 33 20.74 -8.51 27.19
CA GLU A 33 21.73 -7.48 27.48
C GLU A 33 22.36 -6.84 26.24
N VAL A 34 22.55 -5.53 26.36
CA VAL A 34 23.39 -4.69 25.50
C VAL A 34 24.85 -5.14 25.63
N LEU A 35 25.34 -5.89 24.64
CA LEU A 35 26.78 -6.03 24.44
C LEU A 35 27.29 -4.80 23.69
N ASN A 36 27.97 -3.96 24.46
CA ASN A 36 28.91 -2.94 24.06
C ASN A 36 29.96 -3.55 23.12
N TYR A 37 30.04 -3.08 21.87
CA TYR A 37 31.21 -3.32 21.03
C TYR A 37 31.79 -1.98 20.59
N GLN A 38 33.02 -1.77 21.05
CA GLN A 38 33.83 -0.61 20.81
C GLN A 38 34.17 -0.46 19.32
N ASN A 39 34.13 0.79 18.91
CA ASN A 39 34.78 1.37 17.75
C ASN A 39 36.21 0.83 17.56
N SER A 40 36.49 0.23 16.40
CA SER A 40 37.85 0.04 15.90
C SER A 40 37.90 0.51 14.46
N GLU A 41 38.62 1.60 14.29
CA GLU A 41 39.01 2.22 13.04
C GLU A 41 39.82 1.22 12.21
N SER A 42 39.32 0.87 11.03
CA SER A 42 40.12 0.25 9.99
C SER A 42 39.63 0.77 8.66
N ALA A 43 40.42 1.68 8.10
CA ALA A 43 40.25 2.18 6.74
C ALA A 43 40.36 0.99 5.77
N SER A 44 39.25 0.67 5.12
CA SER A 44 39.23 -0.08 3.88
C SER A 44 38.40 0.70 2.87
N GLU A 45 39.08 1.04 1.79
CA GLU A 45 38.58 1.65 0.57
C GLU A 45 37.39 0.84 0.02
N VAL A 46 36.16 1.33 0.26
CA VAL A 46 34.95 0.77 -0.34
C VAL A 46 34.92 1.22 -1.80
N LYS A 47 35.58 0.45 -2.65
CA LYS A 47 35.33 0.45 -4.09
C LYS A 47 33.91 -0.10 -4.28
N GLY A 48 32.97 0.82 -4.47
CA GLY A 48 31.55 0.51 -4.71
C GLY A 48 31.41 -0.40 -5.91
N THR A 49 31.27 -1.69 -5.66
CA THR A 49 30.66 -2.63 -6.58
C THR A 49 29.16 -2.36 -6.49
N GLU A 50 28.58 -1.77 -7.54
CA GLU A 50 27.16 -1.89 -7.82
C GLU A 50 26.84 -3.40 -7.87
N GLU A 51 26.36 -3.94 -6.75
CA GLU A 51 25.69 -5.23 -6.78
C GLU A 51 24.44 -5.05 -7.62
N THR A 52 24.55 -5.47 -8.88
CA THR A 52 23.39 -5.74 -9.73
C THR A 52 22.60 -6.85 -9.05
N ILE A 53 21.63 -6.44 -8.23
CA ILE A 53 20.72 -7.37 -7.55
C ILE A 53 19.96 -8.12 -8.65
N SER A 54 20.28 -9.39 -8.82
CA SER A 54 19.61 -10.28 -9.75
C SER A 54 18.11 -10.23 -9.51
N PRO A 55 17.28 -10.00 -10.53
CA PRO A 55 15.84 -9.97 -10.37
C PRO A 55 15.35 -11.29 -9.76
N THR A 56 14.64 -11.19 -8.63
CA THR A 56 14.09 -12.35 -7.91
C THR A 56 12.88 -12.90 -8.65
N GLU A 57 12.67 -14.22 -8.61
CA GLU A 57 11.62 -14.97 -9.31
C GLU A 57 10.23 -14.30 -9.30
N PRO A 58 9.39 -14.57 -10.33
CA PRO A 58 8.00 -14.10 -10.37
C PRO A 58 7.22 -14.50 -9.10
N PHE A 59 6.35 -13.62 -8.63
CA PHE A 59 5.50 -13.90 -7.48
C PHE A 59 4.15 -13.19 -7.55
N THR A 60 3.21 -13.67 -6.75
CA THR A 60 1.91 -13.02 -6.54
C THR A 60 1.77 -12.67 -5.06
N MET A 61 1.25 -11.48 -4.74
CA MET A 61 0.97 -11.09 -3.37
C MET A 61 -0.30 -10.26 -3.26
N LYS A 62 -0.89 -10.27 -2.06
CA LYS A 62 -1.95 -9.33 -1.67
C LYS A 62 -1.40 -8.37 -0.63
N GLY A 63 -1.58 -7.07 -0.83
CA GLY A 63 -1.14 -6.07 0.15
C GLY A 63 -1.28 -4.63 -0.32
N THR A 64 -0.59 -3.73 0.37
CA THR A 64 -0.48 -2.32 0.02
C THR A 64 0.79 -2.04 -0.79
N PHE A 65 0.92 -0.85 -1.37
CA PHE A 65 2.19 -0.41 -1.98
C PHE A 65 3.37 -0.46 -1.02
N SER A 66 3.14 -0.20 0.28
CA SER A 66 4.19 -0.29 1.31
C SER A 66 4.65 -1.73 1.54
N ASP A 67 3.74 -2.70 1.44
CA ASP A 67 4.10 -4.11 1.56
C ASP A 67 4.90 -4.58 0.34
N LEU A 68 4.54 -4.09 -0.85
CA LEU A 68 5.27 -4.34 -2.09
C LEU A 68 6.67 -3.73 -2.05
N SER A 69 6.83 -2.49 -1.59
CA SER A 69 8.13 -1.82 -1.51
C SER A 69 9.09 -2.51 -0.52
N LYS A 70 8.55 -3.04 0.59
CA LYS A 70 9.32 -3.82 1.57
C LYS A 70 9.86 -5.15 1.03
N LYS A 71 9.33 -5.66 -0.09
CA LYS A 71 9.91 -6.86 -0.74
C LYS A 71 11.31 -6.62 -1.27
N GLY A 72 11.64 -5.38 -1.64
CA GLY A 72 12.93 -5.02 -2.22
C GLY A 72 13.16 -5.64 -3.60
N GLY A 73 14.15 -5.15 -4.34
CA GLY A 73 14.40 -5.55 -5.72
C GLY A 73 13.63 -4.72 -6.75
N SER A 74 13.59 -5.22 -7.99
CA SER A 74 12.95 -4.52 -9.12
C SER A 74 11.95 -5.42 -9.83
N TYR A 75 10.70 -4.97 -9.90
CA TYR A 75 9.60 -5.73 -10.48
C TYR A 75 8.66 -4.86 -11.30
N GLU A 76 8.03 -5.50 -12.27
CA GLU A 76 6.83 -5.02 -12.95
C GLU A 76 5.65 -5.88 -12.50
N CYS A 77 4.64 -5.25 -11.89
CA CYS A 77 3.49 -5.90 -11.32
C CYS A 77 2.21 -5.48 -12.04
N THR A 78 1.41 -6.44 -12.49
CA THR A 78 0.05 -6.17 -12.98
C THR A 78 -0.93 -6.19 -11.83
N VAL A 79 -1.89 -5.25 -11.86
CA VAL A 79 -2.93 -5.09 -10.85
C VAL A 79 -4.29 -4.94 -11.53
N SER A 80 -5.30 -5.61 -11.00
CA SER A 80 -6.69 -5.41 -11.40
C SER A 80 -7.58 -5.26 -10.18
N HIS A 81 -8.38 -4.20 -10.15
CA HIS A 81 -9.33 -3.93 -9.09
C HIS A 81 -10.68 -3.56 -9.70
N ASN A 82 -11.71 -4.33 -9.36
CA ASN A 82 -13.07 -4.05 -9.78
C ASN A 82 -13.85 -3.55 -8.56
N VAL A 83 -14.18 -2.27 -8.54
CA VAL A 83 -15.19 -1.74 -7.61
C VAL A 83 -16.54 -1.70 -8.30
N SER A 84 -17.63 -1.71 -7.53
CA SER A 84 -19.00 -1.77 -8.04
C SER A 84 -19.36 -0.68 -9.07
N VAL A 85 -18.61 0.43 -9.08
CA VAL A 85 -18.85 1.61 -9.94
C VAL A 85 -17.81 1.80 -11.04
N ALA A 86 -16.66 1.12 -10.98
CA ALA A 86 -15.55 1.32 -11.91
C ALA A 86 -14.62 0.09 -11.96
N GLN A 87 -14.10 -0.20 -13.14
CA GLN A 87 -13.04 -1.20 -13.33
C GLN A 87 -11.71 -0.47 -13.45
N SER A 88 -10.74 -0.84 -12.62
CA SER A 88 -9.38 -0.33 -12.66
C SER A 88 -8.41 -1.44 -13.01
N LYS A 89 -7.56 -1.21 -14.01
CA LYS A 89 -6.42 -2.07 -14.34
C LYS A 89 -5.17 -1.22 -14.37
N GLY A 90 -4.04 -1.79 -13.97
CA GLY A 90 -2.81 -1.03 -13.98
C GLY A 90 -1.55 -1.87 -13.91
N THR A 91 -0.45 -1.15 -14.09
CA THR A 91 0.90 -1.67 -13.95
C THR A 91 1.63 -0.87 -12.88
N VAL A 92 2.34 -1.58 -12.02
CA VAL A 92 3.14 -1.01 -10.94
C VAL A 92 4.59 -1.42 -11.14
N TYR A 93 5.46 -0.44 -11.34
CA TYR A 93 6.90 -0.61 -11.40
C TYR A 93 7.50 -0.30 -10.04
N VAL A 94 8.41 -1.16 -9.59
CA VAL A 94 9.12 -0.99 -8.32
C VAL A 94 10.60 -1.14 -8.57
N SER A 95 11.40 -0.27 -7.95
CA SER A 95 12.86 -0.42 -7.86
C SER A 95 13.36 0.21 -6.57
N GLY A 96 13.73 -0.63 -5.60
CA GLY A 96 14.11 -0.16 -4.27
C GLY A 96 12.98 0.61 -3.58
N SER A 97 13.21 1.89 -3.26
CA SER A 97 12.20 2.79 -2.67
C SER A 97 11.34 3.54 -3.70
N LYS A 98 11.66 3.41 -4.99
CA LYS A 98 10.93 4.08 -6.08
C LYS A 98 9.78 3.22 -6.55
N ILE A 99 8.64 3.87 -6.80
CA ILE A 99 7.41 3.22 -7.26
C ILE A 99 6.80 4.08 -8.36
N ARG A 100 6.31 3.44 -9.42
CA ARG A 100 5.43 4.07 -10.41
C ARG A 100 4.19 3.21 -10.56
N GLY A 101 3.01 3.79 -10.42
CA GLY A 101 1.74 3.16 -10.74
C GLY A 101 1.08 3.84 -11.92
N GLU A 102 0.63 3.07 -12.90
CA GLU A 102 -0.18 3.53 -14.03
C GLU A 102 -1.50 2.77 -14.02
N PHE A 103 -2.61 3.50 -13.93
CA PHE A 103 -3.95 2.91 -13.78
C PHE A 103 -4.91 3.48 -14.81
N ALA A 104 -5.63 2.61 -15.51
CA ALA A 104 -6.77 2.97 -16.34
C ALA A 104 -8.05 2.64 -15.57
N SER A 105 -8.83 3.67 -15.22
CA SER A 105 -10.12 3.53 -14.55
C SER A 105 -11.24 3.81 -15.54
N THR A 106 -12.07 2.80 -15.83
CA THR A 106 -13.24 2.92 -16.70
C THR A 106 -14.50 3.06 -15.87
N VAL A 107 -15.30 4.10 -16.14
CA VAL A 107 -16.62 4.33 -15.55
C VAL A 107 -17.69 4.00 -16.60
N PRO A 108 -18.29 2.80 -16.57
CA PRO A 108 -19.16 2.33 -17.67
C PRO A 108 -20.41 3.20 -17.86
N GLN A 109 -20.92 3.80 -16.78
CA GLN A 109 -22.15 4.61 -16.77
C GLN A 109 -22.04 5.86 -17.66
N VAL A 110 -20.83 6.42 -17.81
CA VAL A 110 -20.56 7.63 -18.61
C VAL A 110 -19.64 7.35 -19.79
N ASN A 111 -19.31 6.08 -20.05
CA ASN A 111 -18.38 5.62 -21.09
C ASN A 111 -17.06 6.43 -21.12
N MET A 112 -16.50 6.68 -19.93
CA MET A 112 -15.27 7.47 -19.76
C MET A 112 -14.18 6.58 -19.17
N THR A 113 -12.97 6.71 -19.71
CA THR A 113 -11.76 6.12 -19.15
C THR A 113 -10.83 7.25 -18.72
N VAL A 114 -10.35 7.18 -17.49
CA VAL A 114 -9.38 8.13 -16.91
C VAL A 114 -8.10 7.39 -16.61
N ASN A 115 -6.99 7.87 -17.18
CA ASN A 115 -5.68 7.33 -16.85
C ASN A 115 -5.07 8.14 -15.70
N SER A 116 -4.71 7.45 -14.64
CA SER A 116 -4.05 8.05 -13.47
C SER A 116 -2.63 7.51 -13.37
N THR A 117 -1.70 8.38 -13.03
CA THR A 117 -0.31 8.01 -12.78
C THR A 117 0.12 8.49 -11.41
N MET A 118 0.85 7.64 -10.71
CA MET A 118 1.48 7.92 -9.43
C MET A 118 2.97 7.61 -9.53
N ILE A 119 3.82 8.51 -9.03
CA ILE A 119 5.25 8.27 -8.82
C ILE A 119 5.58 8.51 -7.36
N SER A 120 6.37 7.63 -6.76
CA SER A 120 7.10 7.86 -5.51
C SER A 120 8.60 7.87 -5.82
N ASP A 121 9.27 8.97 -5.47
CA ASP A 121 10.75 9.08 -5.55
C ASP A 121 11.45 8.63 -4.26
N GLY A 122 10.67 8.12 -3.29
CA GLY A 122 11.14 7.72 -1.95
C GLY A 122 11.07 8.85 -0.91
N SER A 123 10.89 10.10 -1.34
CA SER A 123 10.71 11.27 -0.46
C SER A 123 9.35 11.95 -0.62
N HIS A 124 8.82 11.93 -1.85
CA HIS A 124 7.55 12.53 -2.22
C HIS A 124 6.73 11.58 -3.10
N ILE A 125 5.41 11.75 -3.03
CA ILE A 125 4.44 11.12 -3.92
C ILE A 125 3.89 12.19 -4.84
N TYR A 126 3.82 11.87 -6.13
CA TYR A 126 3.29 12.70 -7.21
C TYR A 126 2.15 11.94 -7.86
N THR A 127 0.98 12.55 -7.97
CA THR A 127 -0.19 11.93 -8.60
C THR A 127 -0.84 12.90 -9.57
N TRP A 128 -1.19 12.42 -10.76
CA TRP A 128 -1.92 13.20 -11.76
C TRP A 128 -2.77 12.28 -12.64
N THR A 129 -3.62 12.88 -13.46
CA THR A 129 -4.44 12.18 -14.46
C THR A 129 -4.17 12.74 -15.85
N ASP A 130 -4.53 11.99 -16.89
CA ASP A 130 -4.44 12.44 -18.28
C ASP A 130 -5.46 13.53 -18.65
N MET A 131 -6.49 13.72 -17.81
CA MET A 131 -7.51 14.75 -17.98
C MET A 131 -7.01 16.17 -17.64
N ALA A 132 -5.91 16.32 -16.90
CA ALA A 132 -5.43 17.60 -16.44
C ALA A 132 -3.90 17.73 -16.54
N LYS A 133 -3.41 18.95 -16.77
CA LYS A 133 -1.97 19.29 -16.68
C LYS A 133 -1.52 19.67 -15.27
N THR A 134 -2.37 19.40 -14.28
CA THR A 134 -2.13 19.65 -12.87
C THR A 134 -2.16 18.35 -12.10
N GLY A 135 -1.25 18.19 -11.15
CA GLY A 135 -1.19 17.07 -10.23
C GLY A 135 -1.02 17.52 -8.79
N PHE A 136 -0.95 16.56 -7.89
CA PHE A 136 -0.69 16.76 -6.47
C PHE A 136 0.66 16.20 -6.09
N LYS A 137 1.38 16.92 -5.22
CA LYS A 137 2.63 16.47 -4.60
C LYS A 137 2.46 16.46 -3.08
N ALA A 138 2.78 15.33 -2.46
CA ALA A 138 2.76 15.15 -1.01
C ALA A 138 4.12 14.61 -0.52
N LYS A 139 4.52 14.97 0.71
CA LYS A 139 5.74 14.44 1.33
C LYS A 139 5.43 13.11 2.00
N ILE A 140 6.31 12.13 1.85
CA ILE A 140 6.20 10.86 2.56
C ILE A 140 6.61 11.09 4.02
N VAL A 141 5.67 10.95 4.94
CA VAL A 141 5.90 11.01 6.38
C VAL A 141 5.70 9.61 6.98
N GLU A 142 6.75 9.08 7.60
CA GLU A 142 6.83 7.71 8.12
C GLU A 142 5.78 7.39 9.21
N SER A 143 5.14 8.41 9.77
CA SER A 143 4.19 8.33 10.88
C SER A 143 2.74 8.67 10.51
N ALA A 144 2.44 9.00 9.25
CA ALA A 144 1.06 9.23 8.85
C ALA A 144 0.33 7.89 8.67
N LYS A 145 -0.41 7.49 9.71
CA LYS A 145 -1.63 6.72 9.46
C LYS A 145 -2.48 7.55 8.47
N PRO A 146 -3.02 6.95 7.40
CA PRO A 146 -3.84 7.67 6.44
C PRO A 146 -4.99 8.31 7.21
N THR A 147 -4.89 9.61 7.42
CA THR A 147 -5.86 10.41 8.15
C THR A 147 -6.66 11.14 7.10
N SER A 148 -7.97 11.12 7.30
CA SER A 148 -9.03 11.75 6.50
C SER A 148 -9.36 11.14 5.13
N ALA A 149 -10.67 10.93 4.98
CA ALA A 149 -11.39 10.39 3.84
C ALA A 149 -11.63 11.43 2.72
N ASP A 150 -10.77 12.43 2.58
CA ASP A 150 -10.91 13.53 1.60
C ASP A 150 -9.85 13.52 0.48
N SER A 151 -8.92 12.56 0.50
CA SER A 151 -7.98 12.37 -0.59
C SER A 151 -8.50 11.29 -1.55
N VAL A 152 -8.85 11.71 -2.76
CA VAL A 152 -9.27 10.93 -3.95
C VAL A 152 -8.31 9.75 -4.30
N GLY A 153 -7.19 9.59 -3.59
CA GLY A 153 -6.21 8.50 -3.75
C GLY A 153 -6.27 7.35 -2.73
N ASN A 154 -7.09 7.43 -1.67
CA ASN A 154 -6.98 6.48 -0.54
C ASN A 154 -7.62 5.10 -0.81
N GLU A 155 -8.56 5.02 -1.77
CA GLU A 155 -9.19 3.76 -2.16
C GLU A 155 -8.25 2.86 -2.98
N TYR A 156 -7.25 3.45 -3.66
CA TYR A 156 -6.23 2.73 -4.43
C TYR A 156 -5.10 2.15 -3.56
N MET A 157 -5.06 2.49 -2.26
CA MET A 157 -4.08 1.97 -1.31
C MET A 157 -4.58 0.75 -0.53
N GLN A 158 -5.81 0.29 -0.81
CA GLN A 158 -6.39 -0.89 -0.16
C GLN A 158 -5.82 -2.18 -0.74
N ASN A 159 -5.67 -3.20 0.09
CA ASN A 159 -5.20 -4.56 -0.22
C ASN A 159 -5.48 -5.04 -1.68
N LEU A 160 -4.51 -4.83 -2.59
CA LEU A 160 -4.60 -5.22 -3.99
C LEU A 160 -3.87 -6.53 -4.23
N GLU A 161 -4.33 -7.29 -5.22
CA GLU A 161 -3.60 -8.45 -5.74
C GLU A 161 -2.64 -8.01 -6.83
N TYR A 162 -1.36 -8.28 -6.61
CA TYR A 162 -0.25 -8.00 -7.52
C TYR A 162 0.27 -9.31 -8.09
N SER A 163 0.42 -9.37 -9.40
CA SER A 163 1.21 -10.41 -10.07
C SER A 163 2.46 -9.77 -10.65
N CYS A 164 3.61 -10.08 -10.06
CA CYS A 164 4.88 -9.41 -10.26
C CYS A 164 5.87 -10.30 -11.00
N ASN A 165 6.55 -9.72 -11.99
CA ASN A 165 7.66 -10.34 -12.67
C ASN A 165 8.93 -9.51 -12.43
N PRO A 166 10.09 -10.17 -12.22
CA PRO A 166 11.37 -9.51 -12.25
C PRO A 166 11.56 -8.67 -13.52
N TRP A 167 12.06 -7.45 -13.37
CA TRP A 167 12.27 -6.54 -14.48
C TRP A 167 13.57 -5.75 -14.30
N PRO A 168 14.40 -5.59 -15.35
CA PRO A 168 15.55 -4.68 -15.31
C PRO A 168 15.03 -3.24 -15.13
N ALA A 169 15.25 -2.67 -13.95
CA ALA A 169 14.77 -1.33 -13.62
C ALA A 169 15.24 -0.29 -14.65
N ASP A 170 14.28 0.48 -15.16
CA ASP A 170 14.51 1.65 -15.98
C ASP A 170 14.24 2.90 -15.14
N GLU A 171 15.32 3.62 -14.83
CA GLU A 171 15.29 4.85 -14.05
C GLU A 171 14.39 5.93 -14.67
N SER A 172 14.24 5.93 -16.01
CA SER A 172 13.39 6.89 -16.69
C SER A 172 11.90 6.72 -16.35
N LYS A 173 11.47 5.53 -15.92
CA LYS A 173 10.08 5.29 -15.48
C LYS A 173 9.74 6.07 -14.22
N PHE A 174 10.72 6.35 -13.36
CA PHE A 174 10.51 7.05 -12.10
C PHE A 174 10.75 8.55 -12.19
N ALA A 175 11.09 9.08 -13.38
CA ALA A 175 11.23 10.51 -13.60
C ALA A 175 9.87 11.22 -13.51
N VAL A 176 9.82 12.26 -12.69
CA VAL A 176 8.63 13.12 -12.59
C VAL A 176 8.55 13.99 -13.85
N PRO A 177 7.42 13.99 -14.58
CA PRO A 177 7.28 14.77 -15.80
C PRO A 177 7.31 16.27 -15.50
N THR A 178 7.98 17.03 -16.37
CA THR A 178 8.10 18.49 -16.23
C THR A 178 6.89 19.24 -16.80
N GLU A 179 6.06 18.56 -17.58
CA GLU A 179 4.87 19.10 -18.24
C GLU A 179 3.66 19.16 -17.30
N ILE A 180 3.74 18.55 -16.11
CA ILE A 180 2.68 18.55 -15.09
C ILE A 180 3.04 19.54 -13.98
N THR A 181 2.12 20.46 -13.70
CA THR A 181 2.25 21.39 -12.58
C THR A 181 1.75 20.74 -11.31
N PHE A 182 2.62 20.53 -10.32
CA PHE A 182 2.25 19.90 -9.06
C PHE A 182 1.91 20.91 -7.97
N ILE A 183 0.74 20.76 -7.37
CA ILE A 183 0.29 21.53 -6.21
C ILE A 183 0.77 20.81 -4.94
N ASP A 184 1.53 21.51 -4.09
CA ASP A 184 1.99 20.99 -2.81
C ASP A 184 0.84 20.98 -1.79
N THR A 185 0.56 19.79 -1.24
CA THR A 185 -0.51 19.59 -0.26
C THR A 185 -0.04 19.64 1.20
N ASN A 186 1.25 19.88 1.47
CA ASN A 186 1.83 19.86 2.83
C ASN A 186 1.78 21.24 3.54
N LYS A 187 0.77 22.07 3.29
CA LYS A 187 0.62 23.35 4.01
C LYS A 187 0.16 23.16 5.45
#